data_AF-A0A2E6PH05-F1
#
_entry.id   AF-A0A2E6PH05-F1
#
_cell.length_a   1.000
_cell.length_b   1.000
_cell.length_c   1.000
_cell.angle_alpha   90.00
_cell.angle_beta   90.00
_cell.angle_gamma   90.00
#
_symmetry.space_group_name_H-M   'P 1'
#
loop_
_entity.id
_entity.type
_entity.pdbx_description
1 polymer ?
#
loop_
_entity_poly.entity_id
_entity_poly.type
_entity_poly.pdbx_seq_one_letter_code
_entity_poly.pdbx_strand_id
1 'polypeptide(L)' 'MKTTIKFVVALLPFAMAIPIIVNAQDNFPRTALGKPDFNGNYDISSLTPYQRPTRYGNRLF' A
#
# COMPACT_ATOMS: atom_id res chain seq x y z
N MET A 1 6.44 -40.44 1.66
CA MET A 1 6.91 -39.43 0.67
C MET A 1 5.85 -39.07 -0.35
N LYS A 2 5.30 -40.02 -1.13
CA LYS A 2 4.30 -39.72 -2.19
C LYS A 2 3.01 -39.07 -1.68
N THR A 3 2.50 -39.50 -0.53
CA THR A 3 1.32 -38.92 0.13
C THR A 3 1.59 -37.50 0.62
N THR A 4 2.77 -37.27 1.21
CA THR A 4 3.22 -35.94 1.67
C THR A 4 3.31 -34.95 0.52
N ILE A 5 3.85 -35.38 -0.64
CA ILE A 5 3.96 -34.54 -1.84
C ILE A 5 2.58 -34.14 -2.37
N LYS A 6 1.61 -35.08 -2.38
CA LYS A 6 0.23 -34.77 -2.80
C LYS A 6 -0.43 -33.73 -1.90
N PHE A 7 -0.21 -33.81 -0.58
CA PHE A 7 -0.71 -32.82 0.37
C PHE A 7 -0.08 -31.44 0.16
N VAL A 8 1.24 -31.37 -0.08
CA VAL A 8 1.93 -30.11 -0.34
C VAL A 8 1.42 -29.47 -1.63
N VAL A 9 1.25 -30.24 -2.71
CA VAL A 9 0.72 -29.74 -3.98
C VAL A 9 -0.73 -29.27 -3.85
N ALA A 10 -1.56 -29.97 -3.06
CA ALA A 10 -2.94 -29.56 -2.80
C ALA A 10 -3.05 -28.25 -1.99
N LEU A 11 -2.10 -27.99 -1.08
CA LEU A 11 -2.09 -26.78 -0.24
C LEU A 11 -1.41 -25.57 -0.90
N LEU A 12 -0.56 -25.79 -1.89
CA LEU A 12 0.18 -24.75 -2.61
C LEU A 12 -0.71 -23.59 -3.13
N PRO A 13 -1.84 -23.81 -3.84
CA PRO A 13 -2.68 -22.71 -4.32
C PRO A 13 -3.29 -21.88 -3.19
N PHE A 14 -3.58 -22.51 -2.04
CA PHE A 14 -4.12 -21.80 -0.88
C PHE A 14 -3.05 -20.91 -0.22
N ALA A 15 -1.81 -21.40 -0.14
CA ALA A 15 -0.67 -20.61 0.36
C ALA A 15 -0.31 -19.44 -0.56
N MET A 16 -0.43 -19.62 -1.89
CA MET A 16 -0.14 -18.57 -2.88
C MET A 16 -1.20 -17.46 -2.95
N ALA A 17 -2.41 -17.68 -2.41
CA ALA A 17 -3.47 -16.67 -2.34
C ALA A 17 -3.33 -15.69 -1.16
N ILE A 18 -2.52 -16.02 -0.15
CA ILE A 18 -2.30 -15.21 1.07
C ILE A 18 -1.74 -13.79 0.78
N PRO A 19 -0.74 -13.58 -0.09
CA PRO A 19 -0.14 -12.25 -0.29
C PRO A 19 -1.07 -11.24 -0.98
N ILE A 20 -2.25 -11.65 -1.48
CA ILE A 20 -3.24 -10.74 -2.08
C ILE A 20 -3.92 -9.89 -0.99
N ILE A 21 -4.07 -10.42 0.23
CA ILE A 21 -4.78 -9.77 1.34
C ILE A 21 -3.85 -8.84 2.15
N VAL A 22 -2.54 -9.12 2.14
CA VAL A 22 -1.52 -8.41 2.95
C VAL A 22 -0.67 -7.46 2.09
N ASN A 23 -1.18 -6.99 0.95
CA ASN A 23 -0.58 -5.81 0.36
C ASN A 23 -0.85 -4.64 1.31
N ALA A 24 0.22 -4.16 1.95
CA ALA A 24 0.26 -3.05 2.91
C ALA A 24 -0.17 -1.73 2.25
N GLN A 25 -1.43 -1.67 1.85
CA GLN A 25 -2.06 -0.43 1.48
C GLN A 25 -2.27 0.31 2.79
N ASP A 26 -1.64 1.47 2.92
CA ASP A 26 -2.04 2.46 3.93
C ASP A 26 -3.57 2.53 3.99
N ASN A 27 -4.14 2.79 5.18
CA ASN A 27 -5.58 2.95 5.39
C ASN A 27 -6.09 4.17 4.59
N PHE A 28 -6.21 3.98 3.29
CA PHE A 28 -6.55 4.99 2.30
C PHE A 28 -7.93 4.67 1.77
N PRO A 29 -8.85 5.65 1.67
CA PRO A 29 -10.15 5.45 1.06
C PRO A 29 -10.05 4.83 -0.34
N ARG A 30 -10.94 3.86 -0.63
CA ARG A 30 -10.98 3.12 -1.90
C ARG A 30 -12.38 3.19 -2.47
N THR A 31 -12.48 3.27 -3.78
CA THR A 31 -13.77 3.13 -4.46
C THR A 31 -14.23 1.66 -4.48
N ALA A 32 -15.49 1.41 -4.85
CA ALA A 32 -16.02 0.05 -5.00
C ALA A 32 -15.22 -0.85 -5.97
N LEU A 33 -14.43 -0.26 -6.88
CA LEU A 33 -13.56 -0.98 -7.83
C LEU A 33 -12.11 -1.13 -7.32
N GLY A 34 -11.81 -0.75 -6.07
CA GLY A 34 -10.49 -0.93 -5.46
C GLY A 34 -9.42 0.10 -5.86
N LYS A 35 -9.70 1.02 -6.79
CA LYS A 35 -8.83 2.17 -7.04
C LYS A 35 -8.85 3.12 -5.83
N PRO A 36 -7.73 3.83 -5.53
CA PRO A 36 -7.72 4.89 -4.54
C PRO A 36 -8.85 5.89 -4.81
N ASP A 37 -9.57 6.25 -3.75
CA ASP A 37 -10.52 7.35 -3.79
C ASP A 37 -9.79 8.63 -3.38
N PHE A 38 -10.00 9.72 -4.13
CA PHE A 38 -9.38 11.04 -3.93
C PHE A 38 -10.42 12.15 -3.69
N ASN A 39 -11.70 11.81 -3.48
CA ASN A 39 -12.75 12.79 -3.25
C ASN A 39 -12.86 13.27 -1.78
N GLY A 40 -12.02 12.74 -0.88
CA GLY A 40 -12.01 13.10 0.54
C GLY A 40 -11.21 14.37 0.86
N ASN A 41 -11.27 14.78 2.13
CA ASN A 41 -10.33 15.76 2.69
C ASN A 41 -9.11 15.00 3.23
N TYR A 42 -7.94 15.22 2.65
CA TYR A 42 -6.71 14.53 3.05
C TYR A 42 -5.80 15.50 3.82
N ASP A 43 -5.22 15.02 4.92
CA ASP A 43 -4.18 15.76 5.60
C ASP A 43 -2.88 15.70 4.77
N ILE A 44 -2.51 16.84 4.19
CA ILE A 44 -1.30 17.01 3.41
C ILE A 44 -0.11 17.49 4.24
N SER A 45 -0.26 17.63 5.57
CA SER A 45 0.80 18.13 6.46
C SER A 45 2.05 17.26 6.50
N SER A 46 1.93 15.98 6.12
CA SER A 46 3.03 15.02 6.01
C SER A 46 3.80 15.10 4.69
N LEU A 47 3.19 15.65 3.64
CA LEU A 47 3.87 15.91 2.38
C LEU A 47 4.72 17.16 2.57
N THR A 48 5.94 17.14 2.03
CA THR A 48 6.90 18.25 1.96
C THR A 48 6.22 19.62 2.11
N PRO A 49 6.70 20.49 3.02
CA PRO A 49 6.00 21.73 3.36
C PRO A 49 5.47 22.46 2.13
N TYR A 50 4.15 22.66 2.08
CA TYR A 50 3.48 23.32 0.95
C TYR A 50 4.10 24.69 0.65
N GLN A 51 4.50 25.41 1.70
CA GLN A 51 5.41 26.53 1.60
C GLN A 51 6.85 26.12 1.92
N ARG A 52 7.79 26.61 1.10
CA ARG A 52 9.23 26.53 1.37
C ARG A 52 9.52 27.02 2.80
N PRO A 53 10.21 26.22 3.65
CA PRO A 53 10.58 26.66 4.99
C PRO A 53 11.42 27.94 4.95
N THR A 54 11.07 28.94 5.77
CA THR A 54 11.71 30.27 5.79
C THR A 54 13.23 30.20 6.00
N ARG A 55 13.72 29.19 6.71
CA ARG A 55 15.16 28.91 6.90
C ARG A 55 15.95 28.77 5.60
N TYR A 56 15.30 28.46 4.48
CA TYR A 56 15.94 28.33 3.18
C TYR A 56 15.86 29.61 2.32
N GLY A 57 15.12 30.64 2.75
CA GLY A 57 15.07 31.97 2.13
C GLY A 57 15.03 31.95 0.59
N ASN A 58 15.85 32.81 -0.03
CA ASN A 58 16.03 32.91 -1.49
C ASN A 58 17.21 32.07 -2.01
N ARG A 59 17.73 31.11 -1.23
CA ARG A 59 18.83 30.27 -1.71
C ARG A 59 18.30 29.29 -2.75
N LEU A 60 18.72 29.50 -3.99
CA LEU A 60 18.84 28.43 -4.97
C LEU A 60 19.94 27.52 -4.41
N PHE A 61 19.55 26.34 -3.91
CA PHE A 61 20.39 25.26 -3.37
C PHE A 61 21.16 25.55 -2.06
#